data_AF-A0A6N4A8P9-F1
#
_entry.id   AF-A0A6N4A8P9-F1
#
_cell.length_a   1.000
_cell.length_b   1.000
_cell.length_c   1.000
_cell.angle_alpha   90.00
_cell.angle_beta   90.00
_cell.angle_gamma   90.00
#
_symmetry.space_group_name_H-M   'P 1'
#
loop_
_entity.id
_entity.type
_entity.pdbx_description
1 polymer ?
#
loop_
_entity_poly.entity_id
_entity_poly.type
_entity_poly.pdbx_seq_one_letter_code
_entity_poly.pdbx_strand_id
1 'polypeptide(L)'
;MGRHADELKNIITNYQPNGTPLDTAMHTLRKNLNGVINAAKSSYSNGPIEGINRKIKELKRACYGFSNQANMFTRVYQLIA
;
A
#
# COMPACT_ATOMS: atom_id res chain seq x y z
N MET A 1 -22.33 5.12 -1.03
CA MET A 1 -20.86 5.15 -0.85
C MET A 1 -20.42 4.84 0.59
N GLY A 2 -21.16 5.19 1.66
CA GLY A 2 -20.69 4.96 3.05
C GLY A 2 -20.84 3.53 3.61
N ARG A 3 -21.86 2.78 3.16
CA ARG A 3 -22.27 1.50 3.77
C ARG A 3 -21.16 0.44 3.85
N HIS A 4 -20.37 0.27 2.77
CA HIS A 4 -19.28 -0.71 2.75
C HIS A 4 -18.11 -0.33 3.67
N ALA A 5 -17.83 0.97 3.82
CA ALA A 5 -16.79 1.42 4.74
C ALA A 5 -17.22 1.22 6.20
N ASP A 6 -18.51 1.40 6.51
CA ASP A 6 -19.04 1.16 7.85
C ASP A 6 -19.07 -0.35 8.19
N GLU A 7 -19.40 -1.21 7.22
CA GLU A 7 -19.27 -2.67 7.33
C GLU A 7 -17.81 -3.09 7.59
N LEU A 8 -16.86 -2.51 6.84
CA LEU A 8 -15.43 -2.75 7.04
C LEU A 8 -14.96 -2.33 8.45
N LYS A 9 -15.42 -1.17 8.93
CA LYS A 9 -15.14 -0.70 10.29
C LYS A 9 -15.62 -1.70 11.33
N ASN A 10 -16.83 -2.22 11.16
CA ASN A 10 -17.42 -3.18 12.09
C ASN A 10 -16.64 -4.51 12.08
N ILE A 11 -16.21 -5.01 10.92
CA ILE A 11 -15.41 -6.23 10.82
C ILE A 11 -14.08 -6.06 11.55
N ILE A 12 -13.34 -4.99 11.28
CA ILE A 12 -12.02 -4.74 11.92
C ILE A 12 -12.16 -4.55 13.43
N THR A 13 -13.21 -3.87 13.88
CA THR A 13 -13.42 -3.57 15.30
C THR A 13 -13.87 -4.80 16.10
N ASN A 14 -14.71 -5.65 15.51
CA ASN A 14 -15.28 -6.80 16.21
C ASN A 14 -14.51 -8.10 15.96
N TYR A 15 -13.44 -8.06 15.18
CA TYR A 15 -12.57 -9.21 14.96
C TYR A 15 -12.03 -9.78 16.27
N GLN A 16 -12.13 -11.10 16.43
CA GLN A 16 -11.57 -11.85 17.53
C GLN A 16 -10.34 -12.65 17.05
N PRO A 17 -9.18 -12.46 17.68
CA PRO A 17 -7.97 -13.22 17.35
C PRO A 17 -8.18 -14.73 17.50
N ASN A 18 -7.62 -15.51 16.60
CA ASN A 18 -7.73 -16.97 16.61
C ASN A 18 -6.40 -17.70 16.40
N GLY A 19 -5.26 -17.00 16.59
CA GLY A 19 -3.92 -17.56 16.45
C GLY A 19 -3.43 -17.64 15.00
N THR A 20 -4.09 -16.95 14.08
CA THR A 20 -3.71 -16.95 12.65
C THR A 20 -2.91 -15.70 12.28
N PRO A 21 -2.18 -15.71 11.14
CA PRO A 21 -1.51 -14.50 10.65
C PRO A 21 -2.45 -13.31 10.42
N LEU A 22 -3.75 -13.56 10.25
CA LEU A 22 -4.77 -12.53 10.13
C LEU A 22 -4.85 -11.65 11.39
N ASP A 23 -4.54 -12.18 12.57
CA ASP A 23 -4.52 -11.42 13.83
C ASP A 23 -3.61 -10.20 13.74
N THR A 24 -2.43 -10.37 13.14
CA THR A 24 -1.44 -9.30 12.96
C THR A 24 -1.94 -8.24 11.97
N ALA A 25 -2.57 -8.69 10.87
CA ALA A 25 -3.16 -7.79 9.89
C ALA A 25 -4.31 -6.99 10.51
N MET A 26 -5.23 -7.64 11.22
CA MET A 26 -6.35 -7.00 11.90
C MET A 26 -5.90 -6.03 13.00
N HIS A 27 -4.87 -6.38 13.76
CA HIS A 27 -4.26 -5.46 14.72
C HIS A 27 -3.72 -4.20 14.03
N THR A 28 -3.01 -4.36 12.92
CA THR A 28 -2.47 -3.23 12.14
C THR A 28 -3.57 -2.36 11.54
N LEU A 29 -4.62 -2.97 10.99
CA LEU A 29 -5.79 -2.28 10.46
C LEU A 29 -6.53 -1.49 11.56
N ARG A 30 -6.69 -2.09 12.75
CA ARG A 30 -7.32 -1.44 13.90
C ARG A 30 -6.52 -0.24 14.40
N LYS A 31 -5.18 -0.36 14.47
CA LYS A 31 -4.29 0.75 14.82
C LYS A 31 -4.40 1.93 13.85
N ASN A 32 -4.65 1.66 12.56
CA ASN A 32 -4.71 2.67 11.49
C ASN A 32 -6.13 2.90 10.95
N LEU A 33 -7.16 2.61 11.76
CA LEU A 33 -8.55 2.49 11.32
C LEU A 33 -9.06 3.73 10.55
N ASN A 34 -8.74 4.94 11.03
CA ASN A 34 -9.16 6.18 10.37
C ASN A 34 -8.64 6.27 8.93
N GLY A 35 -7.37 5.92 8.71
CA GLY A 35 -6.77 5.90 7.37
C GLY A 35 -7.43 4.85 6.47
N VAL A 36 -7.70 3.66 7.02
CA VAL A 36 -8.37 2.57 6.29
C VAL A 36 -9.77 2.98 5.83
N ILE A 37 -10.57 3.57 6.72
CA ILE A 37 -11.94 4.00 6.39
C ILE A 37 -11.93 5.18 5.41
N ASN A 38 -11.00 6.12 5.57
CA ASN A 38 -10.86 7.23 4.62
C ASN A 38 -10.43 6.72 3.23
N ALA A 39 -9.50 5.77 3.17
CA ALA A 39 -9.10 5.14 1.93
C ALA A 39 -10.25 4.37 1.26
N ALA A 40 -11.05 3.65 2.04
CA ALA A 40 -12.22 2.92 1.53
C ALA A 40 -13.34 3.84 1.00
N LYS A 41 -13.43 5.07 1.49
CA LYS A 41 -14.38 6.10 1.02
C LYS A 41 -13.83 6.94 -0.14
N SER A 42 -12.53 6.90 -0.36
CA SER A 42 -11.84 7.67 -1.38
C SER A 42 -12.21 7.17 -2.79
N SER A 43 -12.42 8.10 -3.72
CA SER A 43 -12.50 7.80 -5.15
C SER A 43 -11.14 7.70 -5.83
N TYR A 44 -10.06 8.08 -5.13
CA TYR A 44 -8.71 8.02 -5.67
C TYR A 44 -8.20 6.58 -5.73
N SER A 45 -7.64 6.21 -6.87
CA SER A 45 -6.98 4.92 -7.06
C SER A 45 -5.51 4.98 -6.69
N ASN A 46 -4.98 3.90 -6.11
CA ASN A 46 -3.55 3.72 -5.91
C ASN A 46 -2.81 3.32 -7.20
N GLY A 47 -3.53 3.08 -8.30
CA GLY A 47 -2.99 2.61 -9.58
C GLY A 47 -1.80 3.42 -10.12
N PRO A 48 -1.83 4.77 -10.12
CA PRO A 48 -0.67 5.56 -10.55
C PRO A 48 0.59 5.30 -9.70
N ILE A 49 0.45 5.26 -8.37
CA ILE A 49 1.56 5.02 -7.44
C ILE A 49 2.07 3.59 -7.58
N GLU A 50 1.17 2.62 -7.72
CA GLU A 50 1.51 1.22 -8.00
C GLU A 50 2.24 1.07 -9.34
N GLY A 51 1.82 1.82 -10.36
CA GLY A 51 2.46 1.88 -11.66
C GLY A 51 3.91 2.40 -11.58
N ILE A 52 4.14 3.48 -10.82
CA ILE A 52 5.48 4.00 -10.56
C ILE A 52 6.32 2.94 -9.81
N ASN A 53 5.78 2.33 -8.76
CA ASN A 53 6.46 1.26 -8.01
C ASN A 53 6.84 0.07 -8.92
N ARG A 54 5.99 -0.29 -9.89
CA ARG A 54 6.30 -1.32 -10.88
C ARG A 54 7.48 -0.90 -11.77
N LYS A 55 7.44 0.29 -12.35
CA LYS A 55 8.53 0.79 -13.21
C LYS A 55 9.88 0.84 -12.47
N ILE A 56 9.88 1.28 -11.21
CA ILE A 56 11.10 1.30 -10.37
C ILE A 56 11.63 -0.11 -10.12
N LYS A 57 10.75 -1.08 -9.82
CA LYS A 57 11.13 -2.49 -9.63
C LYS A 57 11.69 -3.11 -10.92
N GLU A 58 11.09 -2.80 -12.07
CA GLU A 58 11.57 -3.23 -13.39
C GLU A 58 12.94 -2.65 -13.71
N LEU A 59 13.15 -1.36 -13.48
CA LEU A 59 14.44 -0.69 -13.63
C LEU A 59 15.52 -1.36 -12.78
N LYS A 60 15.25 -1.62 -11.49
CA LYS A 60 16.18 -2.32 -10.60
C LYS A 60 16.54 -3.71 -11.14
N ARG A 61 15.57 -4.44 -11.68
CA ARG A 61 15.77 -5.80 -12.23
C ARG A 61 16.59 -5.76 -13.52
N ALA A 62 16.31 -4.83 -14.42
CA ALA A 62 17.01 -4.68 -15.69
C ALA A 62 18.48 -4.28 -15.51
N CYS A 63 18.79 -3.48 -14.48
CA CYS A 63 20.16 -3.09 -14.17
C CYS A 63 20.93 -4.10 -13.30
N TYR A 64 20.32 -5.23 -12.91
CA TYR A 64 20.89 -6.19 -11.94
C TYR A 64 21.24 -5.53 -10.59
N GLY A 65 20.47 -4.53 -10.19
CA GLY A 65 20.74 -3.69 -9.04
C GLY A 65 21.54 -2.43 -9.37
N PHE A 66 21.77 -1.60 -8.35
CA PHE A 66 22.56 -0.38 -8.46
C PHE A 66 23.64 -0.41 -7.38
N SER A 67 24.90 -0.32 -7.78
CA SER A 67 26.02 -0.19 -6.82
C SER A 67 26.11 1.21 -6.23
N ASN A 68 25.53 2.21 -6.90
CA ASN A 68 25.51 3.61 -6.48
C ASN A 68 24.05 4.11 -6.39
N GLN A 69 23.67 4.56 -5.21
CA GLN A 69 22.33 5.05 -4.91
C GLN A 69 21.96 6.32 -5.69
N ALA A 70 22.91 7.23 -5.93
CA ALA A 70 22.67 8.43 -6.73
C ALA A 70 22.30 8.07 -8.18
N ASN A 71 22.97 7.07 -8.76
CA ASN A 71 22.64 6.57 -10.10
C ASN A 71 21.24 5.97 -10.15
N MET A 72 20.81 5.27 -9.08
CA MET A 72 19.43 4.79 -8.96
C MET A 72 18.44 5.96 -9.00
N PHE A 73 18.65 7.00 -8.19
CA PHE A 73 17.75 8.16 -8.14
C PHE A 73 17.70 8.92 -9.47
N THR A 74 18.84 9.13 -10.14
CA THR A 74 18.89 9.74 -11.48
C THR A 74 18.05 8.96 -12.48
N ARG A 75 18.15 7.62 -12.47
CA ARG A 75 17.38 6.76 -13.37
C ARG A 75 15.88 6.72 -13.03
N VAL A 76 15.53 6.75 -11.74
CA VAL A 76 14.13 6.86 -11.30
C VAL A 76 13.54 8.19 -11.77
N TYR A 77 14.26 9.31 -11.57
CA TYR A 77 13.84 10.63 -12.02
C TYR A 77 13.57 10.66 -13.54
N GLN A 78 14.49 10.13 -14.34
CA GLN A 78 14.34 10.03 -15.81
C GLN A 78 13.14 9.17 -16.27
N LEU A 79 12.63 8.29 -15.40
CA LEU A 79 11.57 7.35 -15.74
C LEU A 79 10.18 7.83 -15.28
N ILE A 80 10.14 8.81 -14.37
CA ILE A 80 8.92 9.46 -13.87
C ILE A 80 8.72 10.88 -14.40
N ALA A 81 9.78 11.54 -14.89
CA ALA A 81 9.73 12.79 -15.63
C ALA A 81 9.20 12.56 -17.06
#